data_AF-A0A7S3J1N6-F1
#
_entry.id   AF-A0A7S3J1N6-F1
#
_cell.length_a   1.000
_cell.length_b   1.000
_cell.length_c   1.000
_cell.angle_alpha   90.00
_cell.angle_beta   90.00
_cell.angle_gamma   90.00
#
_symmetry.space_group_name_H-M   'P 1'
#
loop_
_entity.id
_entity.type
_entity.pdbx_description
1 polymer ?
#
loop_
_entity_poly.entity_id
_entity_poly.type
_entity_poly.pdbx_seq_one_letter_code
_entity_poly.pdbx_strand_id
1 'polypeptide(L)'
;ELMHKLKIELTNFTTLPPSVEVPDPKECILAREIYEYAVFQSIEEQDIKSFERNYATLNFYYKELKDVLPESSKKNSVLGLYLLYLLSQNKISEFHVEL
;
A
#
# COMPACT_ATOMS: atom_id res chain seq x y z
N GLU A 1 17.62 4.20 -2.64
CA GLU A 1 17.93 5.00 -1.43
C GLU A 1 16.82 5.94 -0.98
N LEU A 2 16.21 6.75 -1.85
CA LEU A 2 15.18 7.72 -1.46
C LEU A 2 13.96 7.07 -0.77
N MET A 3 13.44 5.97 -1.33
CA MET A 3 12.31 5.22 -0.75
C MET A 3 12.60 4.71 0.67
N HIS A 4 13.83 4.30 0.94
CA HIS A 4 14.23 3.85 2.28
C HIS A 4 14.22 5.01 3.28
N LYS A 5 14.68 6.20 2.87
CA LYS A 5 14.61 7.41 3.71
C LYS A 5 13.16 7.81 3.99
N LEU A 6 12.30 7.79 2.98
CA LEU A 6 10.86 8.07 3.15
C LEU A 6 10.19 7.09 4.10
N LYS A 7 10.52 5.79 4.01
CA LYS A 7 9.99 4.77 4.93
C LYS A 7 10.49 4.96 6.38
N ILE A 8 11.72 5.44 6.59
CA ILE A 8 12.20 5.81 7.93
C ILE A 8 11.44 7.02 8.44
N GLU A 9 11.27 8.07 7.64
CA GLU A 9 10.51 9.25 8.07
C GLU A 9 9.04 8.93 8.38
N LEU A 10 8.46 7.94 7.68
CA LEU A 10 7.12 7.46 8.02
C LEU A 10 7.02 6.91 9.44
N THR A 11 8.10 6.36 10.00
CA THR A 11 8.12 5.85 11.39
C THR A 11 8.13 6.95 12.44
N ASN A 12 8.45 8.19 12.05
CA ASN A 12 8.44 9.34 12.95
C ASN A 12 7.03 9.94 13.15
N PHE A 13 6.06 9.57 12.31
CA PHE A 13 4.68 10.01 12.48
C PHE A 13 4.02 9.29 13.66
N THR A 14 3.56 10.07 14.64
CA THR A 14 2.93 9.54 15.85
C THR A 14 1.46 9.19 15.65
N THR A 15 0.82 9.59 14.55
CA THR A 15 -0.61 9.35 14.31
C THR A 15 -0.88 8.15 13.40
N LEU A 16 0.16 7.56 12.81
CA LEU A 16 0.02 6.39 11.94
C LEU A 16 -0.19 5.10 12.77
N PRO A 17 -0.88 4.07 12.22
CA PRO A 17 -1.01 2.77 12.87
C PRO A 17 0.38 2.22 13.22
N PRO A 18 0.64 1.75 14.45
CA PRO A 18 -0.30 1.27 15.47
C PRO A 18 -0.69 2.31 16.54
N SER A 19 -0.60 3.61 16.25
CA SER A 19 -0.95 4.64 17.22
C SER A 19 -2.41 4.61 17.65
N VAL A 20 -2.65 5.01 18.90
CA VAL A 20 -3.98 5.16 19.53
C VAL A 20 -4.59 6.52 19.20
N GLU A 21 -3.80 7.44 18.64
CA GLU A 21 -4.23 8.79 18.26
C GLU A 21 -5.07 8.77 16.99
N VAL A 22 -5.96 9.76 16.85
CA VAL A 22 -6.78 9.91 15.64
C VAL A 22 -5.84 10.15 14.46
N PRO A 23 -5.89 9.33 13.39
CA PRO A 23 -4.99 9.48 12.25
C PRO A 23 -5.19 10.85 11.60
N ASP A 24 -4.11 11.63 11.41
CA ASP A 24 -4.20 12.85 10.61
C ASP A 24 -4.44 12.45 9.16
N PRO A 25 -5.55 12.89 8.52
CA PRO A 25 -5.81 12.61 7.12
C PRO A 25 -4.64 12.98 6.21
N LYS A 26 -3.88 14.04 6.51
CA LYS A 26 -2.74 14.47 5.68
C LYS A 26 -1.57 13.49 5.76
N GLU A 27 -1.22 13.03 6.95
CA GLU A 27 -0.16 12.04 7.16
C GLU A 27 -0.54 10.71 6.52
N CYS A 28 -1.82 10.32 6.63
CA CYS A 28 -2.35 9.12 6.01
C CYS A 28 -2.35 9.18 4.47
N ILE A 29 -2.68 10.34 3.87
CA ILE A 29 -2.57 10.54 2.42
C ILE A 29 -1.12 10.41 1.97
N LEU A 30 -0.20 11.07 2.67
CA LEU A 30 1.23 11.02 2.34
C LEU A 30 1.78 9.60 2.45
N ALA A 31 1.47 8.89 3.53
CA ALA A 31 1.85 7.50 3.73
C ALA A 31 1.33 6.62 2.59
N ARG A 32 0.05 6.76 2.24
CA ARG A 32 -0.56 6.02 1.13
C ARG A 32 0.18 6.27 -0.19
N GLU A 33 0.46 7.53 -0.53
CA GLU A 33 1.19 7.86 -1.76
C GLU A 33 2.59 7.25 -1.78
N ILE A 34 3.32 7.31 -0.66
CA ILE A 34 4.65 6.69 -0.55
C ILE A 34 4.56 5.17 -0.77
N TYR A 35 3.57 4.50 -0.17
CA TYR A 35 3.38 3.07 -0.37
C TYR A 35 2.92 2.71 -1.80
N GLU A 36 2.10 3.53 -2.45
CA GLU A 36 1.76 3.37 -3.87
C GLU A 36 3.03 3.37 -4.74
N TYR A 37 3.91 4.35 -4.55
CA TYR A 37 5.19 4.40 -5.26
C TYR A 37 6.11 3.23 -4.90
N ALA A 38 6.12 2.81 -3.64
CA ALA A 38 6.89 1.65 -3.20
C ALA A 38 6.43 0.35 -3.89
N VAL A 39 5.12 0.20 -4.13
CA VAL A 39 4.57 -0.93 -4.88
C VAL A 39 5.08 -0.91 -6.31
N PHE A 40 4.98 0.22 -7.03
CA PHE A 40 5.46 0.32 -8.41
C PHE A 40 6.97 0.04 -8.50
N GLN A 41 7.76 0.63 -7.61
CA GLN A 41 9.20 0.41 -7.56
C GLN A 41 9.55 -1.07 -7.30
N SER A 42 8.80 -1.75 -6.43
CA SER A 42 9.06 -3.18 -6.14
C SER A 42 8.85 -4.07 -7.37
N ILE A 43 7.89 -3.70 -8.25
CA ILE A 43 7.66 -4.41 -9.52
C ILE A 43 8.81 -4.14 -10.49
N GLU A 44 9.26 -2.89 -10.61
CA GLU A 44 10.40 -2.53 -11.48
C GLU A 44 11.69 -3.24 -11.04
N GLU A 45 11.91 -3.38 -9.73
CA GLU A 45 13.03 -4.11 -9.15
C GLU A 45 12.85 -5.64 -9.18
N GLN A 46 11.70 -6.14 -9.65
CA GLN A 46 11.31 -7.55 -9.65
C GLN A 46 11.36 -8.22 -8.27
N ASP A 47 11.22 -7.43 -7.20
CA ASP A 47 11.18 -7.93 -5.83
C ASP A 47 9.74 -8.23 -5.39
N ILE A 48 9.34 -9.48 -5.63
CA ILE A 48 8.02 -10.00 -5.30
C ILE A 48 7.71 -9.90 -3.80
N LYS A 49 8.71 -10.12 -2.93
CA LYS A 49 8.51 -10.09 -1.47
C LYS A 49 8.22 -8.68 -1.00
N SER A 50 8.97 -7.70 -1.51
CA SER A 50 8.72 -6.29 -1.24
C SER A 50 7.38 -5.84 -1.81
N PHE A 51 7.01 -6.32 -3.00
CA PHE A 51 5.70 -6.04 -3.61
C PHE A 51 4.55 -6.51 -2.72
N GLU A 52 4.52 -7.78 -2.31
CA GLU A 52 3.46 -8.31 -1.44
C GLU A 52 3.38 -7.55 -0.11
N ARG A 53 4.53 -7.26 0.51
CA ARG A 53 4.59 -6.51 1.77
C ARG A 53 4.05 -5.08 1.62
N ASN A 54 4.49 -4.36 0.60
CA ASN A 54 4.07 -2.98 0.36
C ASN A 54 2.57 -2.94 0.00
N TYR A 55 2.08 -3.92 -0.79
CA TYR A 55 0.65 -4.04 -1.10
C TYR A 55 -0.18 -4.32 0.15
N ALA A 56 0.24 -5.25 1.03
CA ALA A 56 -0.49 -5.57 2.26
C ALA A 56 -0.64 -4.33 3.16
N THR A 57 0.43 -3.53 3.30
CA THR A 57 0.37 -2.26 4.03
C THR A 57 -0.57 -1.28 3.35
N LEU A 58 -0.48 -1.12 2.02
CA LEU A 58 -1.34 -0.22 1.26
C LEU A 58 -2.83 -0.63 1.28
N ASN A 59 -3.11 -1.94 1.31
CA ASN A 59 -4.46 -2.47 1.39
C ASN A 59 -5.16 -2.05 2.68
N PHE A 60 -4.43 -1.98 3.80
CA PHE A 60 -4.94 -1.40 5.05
C PHE A 60 -5.40 0.05 4.85
N TYR A 61 -4.61 0.89 4.17
CA TYR A 61 -4.98 2.28 3.87
C TYR A 61 -6.19 2.39 2.92
N TYR A 62 -6.40 1.41 2.04
CA TYR A 62 -7.56 1.41 1.14
C TYR A 62 -8.85 0.87 1.77
N LYS A 63 -8.75 -0.13 2.67
CA LYS A 63 -9.91 -0.79 3.30
C LYS A 63 -10.32 -0.11 4.59
N GLU A 64 -9.38 0.05 5.53
CA GLU A 64 -9.69 0.51 6.90
C GLU A 64 -9.81 2.04 7.01
N LEU A 65 -9.10 2.79 6.16
CA LEU A 65 -9.11 4.25 6.17
C LEU A 65 -10.00 4.86 5.08
N LYS A 66 -10.90 4.06 4.47
CA LYS A 66 -11.80 4.51 3.39
C LYS A 66 -12.76 5.63 3.83
N ASP A 67 -13.18 5.64 5.09
CA ASP A 67 -14.10 6.64 5.62
C ASP A 67 -13.41 7.99 5.93
N VAL A 68 -12.08 7.97 6.06
CA VAL A 68 -11.27 9.14 6.40
C VAL A 68 -10.58 9.73 5.16
N LEU A 69 -10.25 8.87 4.18
CA LEU A 69 -9.44 9.24 3.02
C LEU A 69 -10.26 9.29 1.72
N PRO A 70 -10.06 10.31 0.87
CA PRO A 70 -10.64 10.32 -0.46
C PRO A 70 -10.02 9.21 -1.32
N GLU A 71 -10.78 8.69 -2.29
CA GLU A 71 -10.29 7.63 -3.16
C GLU A 71 -9.07 8.08 -4.00
N SER A 72 -8.04 7.25 -4.06
CA SER A 72 -6.85 7.51 -4.87
C SER A 72 -7.09 7.12 -6.32
N SER A 73 -6.63 7.96 -7.26
CA SER A 73 -6.65 7.62 -8.70
C SER A 73 -5.78 6.41 -9.04
N LYS A 74 -4.73 6.12 -8.24
CA LYS A 74 -3.82 4.99 -8.46
C LYS A 74 -4.32 3.67 -7.88
N LYS A 75 -5.38 3.70 -7.06
CA LYS A 75 -5.93 2.52 -6.37
C LYS A 75 -6.27 1.39 -7.34
N ASN A 76 -7.01 1.70 -8.40
CA ASN A 76 -7.43 0.70 -9.39
C ASN A 76 -6.23 0.11 -10.15
N SER A 77 -5.22 0.93 -10.44
CA SER A 77 -3.98 0.46 -11.08
C SER A 77 -3.21 -0.49 -10.18
N VAL A 78 -3.05 -0.15 -8.90
CA VAL A 78 -2.39 -1.01 -7.91
C VAL A 78 -3.13 -2.32 -7.70
N LEU A 79 -4.46 -2.27 -7.56
CA LEU A 79 -5.30 -3.45 -7.42
C LEU A 79 -5.20 -4.35 -8.65
N GLY A 80 -5.29 -3.77 -9.85
CA GLY A 80 -5.13 -4.51 -11.10
C GLY A 80 -3.78 -5.23 -11.20
N LEU A 81 -2.69 -4.59 -10.79
CA LEU A 81 -1.36 -5.21 -10.72
C LEU A 81 -1.31 -6.36 -9.72
N TYR A 82 -1.95 -6.21 -8.55
CA TYR A 82 -2.01 -7.28 -7.56
C TYR A 82 -2.85 -8.48 -8.05
N LEU A 83 -3.97 -8.23 -8.71
CA LEU A 83 -4.79 -9.27 -9.33
C LEU A 83 -4.02 -10.01 -10.45
N LEU A 84 -3.30 -9.28 -11.30
CA LEU A 84 -2.42 -9.88 -12.31
C LEU A 84 -1.31 -10.72 -11.68
N TYR A 85 -0.73 -10.25 -10.57
CA TYR A 85 0.24 -11.01 -9.79
C TYR A 85 -0.34 -12.33 -9.28
N LEU A 86 -1.53 -12.32 -8.65
CA LEU A 86 -2.19 -13.53 -8.15
C LEU A 86 -2.48 -14.53 -9.27
N LEU A 87 -2.92 -14.05 -10.43
CA LEU A 87 -3.10 -14.88 -11.62
C LEU A 87 -1.77 -15.50 -12.10
N SER A 88 -0.70 -14.70 -12.16
CA SER A 88 0.61 -15.19 -12.60
C SER A 88 1.19 -16.28 -11.68
N GLN A 89 0.88 -16.22 -10.38
CA GLN A 89 1.31 -17.20 -9.38
C GLN A 89 0.34 -18.36 -9.20
N ASN A 90 -0.71 -18.43 -10.03
CA ASN A 90 -1.77 -19.44 -9.92
C ASN A 90 -2.49 -19.45 -8.54
N LYS A 91 -2.52 -18.31 -7.86
CA LYS A 91 -3.17 -18.10 -6.54
C LYS A 91 -4.64 -17.74 -6.73
N ILE A 92 -5.40 -18.62 -7.36
CA ILE A 92 -6.80 -18.37 -7.77
C ILE A 92 -7.72 -18.14 -6.56
N SER A 93 -7.50 -18.84 -5.45
CA SER A 93 -8.31 -18.65 -4.23
C SER A 93 -8.15 -17.25 -3.64
N GLU A 94 -6.91 -16.75 -3.56
CA GLU A 94 -6.62 -15.38 -3.09
C GLU A 94 -7.20 -14.34 -4.05
N PHE A 95 -7.17 -14.62 -5.35
CA PHE A 95 -7.76 -13.76 -6.37
C PHE A 95 -9.27 -13.57 -6.16
N HIS A 96 -10.00 -14.65 -5.86
CA HIS A 96 -11.44 -14.57 -5.59
C HIS A 96 -11.79 -13.93 -4.24
N VAL A 97 -10.86 -13.89 -3.29
CA VAL A 97 -11.06 -13.22 -1.99
C VAL A 97 -10.85 -11.71 -2.09
N GLU A 98 -9.95 -11.27 -2.98
CA GLU A 98 -9.61 -9.85 -3.13
C GLU A 98 -10.55 -9.11 -4.11
N LEU A 99 -11.25 -9.85 -4.98
CA LEU A 99 -12.27 -9.32 -5.91
C LEU A 99 -13.57 -8.94 -5.18
#